data_AF-A0A6B3G0P0-F1
#
_entry.id   AF-A0A6B3G0P0-F1
#
_cell.length_a   1.000
_cell.length_b   1.000
_cell.length_c   1.000
_cell.angle_alpha   90.00
_cell.angle_beta   90.00
_cell.angle_gamma   90.00
#
_symmetry.space_group_name_H-M   'P 1'
#
loop_
_entity.id
_entity.type
_entity.pdbx_description
1 polymer ?
#
loop_
_entity_poly.entity_id
_entity_poly.type
_entity_poly.pdbx_seq_one_letter_code
_entity_poly.pdbx_strand_id
1 'polypeptide(L)'
;RARDEVAAAWGVAELPPRYGRDTGQIVEAAASGELTALLVGGVEVADLPDPARARQALDRAEFVVSLEQRPSEVTERADVVLPVAAVAEKSGTFLNWEGRSRMFEAALKPEQMTRRLAPGDLRVLHMLADAVAEVDETGRGELALPDIRAARRELDRLGGWDARPSRPAVPPE
;
A
#
# COMPACT_ATOMS: atom_id res chain seq x y z
N ARG A 1 -17.09 15.27 5.79
CA ARG A 1 -16.20 15.76 6.85
C ARG A 1 -14.81 15.13 6.78
N ALA A 2 -14.58 13.89 7.24
CA ALA A 2 -13.24 13.27 7.18
C ALA A 2 -12.65 13.25 5.75
N ARG A 3 -13.47 12.91 4.76
CA ARG A 3 -13.05 12.95 3.35
C ARG A 3 -12.61 14.34 2.89
N ASP A 4 -13.36 15.37 3.27
CA ASP A 4 -13.10 16.76 2.87
C ASP A 4 -11.83 17.28 3.58
N GLU A 5 -11.62 16.88 4.84
CA GLU A 5 -10.40 17.18 5.61
C GLU A 5 -9.16 16.53 4.96
N VAL A 6 -9.24 15.27 4.52
CA VAL A 6 -8.13 14.61 3.81
C VAL A 6 -7.92 15.20 2.42
N ALA A 7 -9.00 15.49 1.67
CA ALA A 7 -8.90 16.12 0.35
C ALA A 7 -8.18 17.47 0.43
N ALA A 8 -8.53 18.29 1.43
CA ALA A 8 -7.84 19.55 1.70
C ALA A 8 -6.37 19.34 2.10
N ALA A 9 -6.08 18.35 2.95
CA ALA A 9 -4.70 18.03 3.38
C ALA A 9 -3.81 17.59 2.21
N TRP A 10 -4.34 16.80 1.28
CA TRP A 10 -3.63 16.32 0.09
C TRP A 10 -3.70 17.27 -1.10
N GLY A 11 -4.38 18.41 -0.95
CA GLY A 11 -4.51 19.41 -2.01
C GLY A 11 -5.29 18.93 -3.24
N VAL A 12 -6.16 17.93 -3.09
CA VAL A 12 -7.00 17.40 -4.17
C VAL A 12 -8.42 17.97 -4.09
N ALA A 13 -9.06 18.16 -5.24
CA ALA A 13 -10.39 18.76 -5.31
C ALA A 13 -11.46 17.91 -4.59
N GLU A 14 -11.41 16.60 -4.79
CA GLU A 14 -12.29 15.64 -4.14
C GLU A 14 -11.64 14.26 -4.06
N LEU A 15 -12.06 13.47 -3.09
CA LEU A 15 -11.74 12.05 -3.02
C LEU A 15 -12.96 11.21 -3.46
N PRO A 16 -12.75 9.99 -3.97
CA PRO A 16 -13.85 9.13 -4.40
C PRO A 16 -14.93 8.95 -3.31
N PRO A 17 -16.22 9.13 -3.64
CA PRO A 17 -17.30 9.04 -2.66
C PRO A 17 -17.69 7.59 -2.34
N ARG A 18 -17.38 6.65 -3.24
CA ARG A 18 -17.71 5.23 -3.13
C ARG A 18 -16.66 4.49 -2.31
N TYR A 19 -17.10 3.45 -1.59
CA TYR A 19 -16.18 2.52 -0.95
C TYR A 19 -15.34 1.78 -2.00
N GLY A 20 -14.06 1.57 -1.68
CA GLY A 20 -13.19 0.71 -2.48
C GLY A 20 -13.62 -0.76 -2.39
N ARG A 21 -13.12 -1.56 -3.32
CA ARG A 21 -13.30 -3.02 -3.28
C ARG A 21 -12.49 -3.59 -2.13
N ASP A 22 -13.06 -4.55 -1.40
CA ASP A 22 -12.29 -5.40 -0.49
C ASP A 22 -11.43 -6.41 -1.26
N THR A 23 -10.55 -7.15 -0.56
CA THR A 23 -9.64 -8.11 -1.20
C THR A 23 -10.36 -9.18 -2.03
N GLY A 24 -11.49 -9.70 -1.54
CA GLY A 24 -12.26 -10.71 -2.26
C GLY A 24 -12.90 -10.13 -3.52
N GLN A 25 -13.44 -8.92 -3.43
CA GLN A 25 -13.98 -8.17 -4.56
C GLN A 25 -12.90 -7.79 -5.58
N ILE A 26 -11.67 -7.47 -5.15
CA ILE A 26 -10.53 -7.22 -6.03
C ILE A 26 -10.19 -8.50 -6.82
N VAL A 27 -10.05 -9.63 -6.13
CA VAL A 27 -9.76 -10.92 -6.75
C VAL A 27 -10.84 -11.30 -7.77
N GLU A 28 -12.11 -11.15 -7.42
CA GLU A 28 -13.22 -11.49 -8.33
C GLU A 28 -13.28 -10.55 -9.54
N ALA A 29 -13.11 -9.24 -9.32
CA ALA A 29 -13.09 -8.25 -10.40
C ALA A 29 -11.92 -8.50 -11.36
N ALA A 30 -10.74 -8.87 -10.86
CA ALA A 30 -9.60 -9.20 -11.71
C ALA A 30 -9.80 -10.53 -12.46
N ALA A 31 -10.30 -11.57 -11.78
CA ALA A 31 -10.55 -12.86 -12.41
C ALA A 31 -11.67 -12.83 -13.47
N SER A 32 -12.61 -11.88 -13.36
CA SER A 32 -13.66 -11.62 -14.35
C SER A 32 -13.25 -10.62 -15.44
N GLY A 33 -12.11 -9.94 -15.29
CA GLY A 33 -11.61 -8.92 -16.23
C GLY A 33 -12.21 -7.53 -16.05
N GLU A 34 -13.00 -7.28 -15.00
CA GLU A 34 -13.48 -5.94 -14.65
C GLU A 34 -12.35 -5.04 -14.12
N LEU A 35 -11.39 -5.64 -13.41
CA LEU A 35 -10.17 -4.97 -12.94
C LEU A 35 -8.98 -5.48 -13.73
N THR A 36 -8.31 -4.60 -14.46
CA THR A 36 -7.24 -4.98 -15.39
C THR A 36 -5.83 -4.84 -14.80
N ALA A 37 -5.64 -4.04 -13.76
CA ALA A 37 -4.34 -3.81 -13.16
C ALA A 37 -4.33 -4.08 -11.65
N LEU A 38 -3.24 -4.69 -11.16
CA LEU A 38 -3.02 -5.01 -9.76
C LEU A 38 -1.67 -4.48 -9.27
N LEU A 39 -1.66 -3.84 -8.10
CA LEU A 39 -0.47 -3.55 -7.33
C LEU A 39 -0.51 -4.41 -6.07
N VAL A 40 0.39 -5.39 -5.96
CA VAL A 40 0.40 -6.39 -4.90
C VAL A 40 1.65 -6.21 -4.04
N GLY A 41 1.50 -6.20 -2.72
CA GLY A 41 2.62 -6.11 -1.79
C GLY A 41 2.29 -6.72 -0.45
N GLY A 42 3.16 -7.60 0.04
CA GLY A 42 3.00 -8.24 1.36
C GLY A 42 1.82 -9.21 1.46
N VAL A 43 1.39 -9.81 0.35
CA VAL A 43 0.32 -10.81 0.29
C VAL A 43 0.80 -12.02 -0.50
N GLU A 44 0.75 -13.20 0.09
CA GLU A 44 0.95 -14.46 -0.63
C GLU A 44 -0.38 -15.02 -1.11
N VAL A 45 -0.38 -15.72 -2.24
CA VAL A 45 -1.58 -16.37 -2.79
C VAL A 45 -2.22 -17.33 -1.78
N ALA A 46 -1.40 -18.00 -0.98
CA ALA A 46 -1.83 -18.92 0.07
C ALA A 46 -2.46 -18.23 1.29
N ASP A 47 -2.27 -16.92 1.48
CA ASP A 47 -2.90 -16.15 2.56
C ASP A 47 -4.39 -15.87 2.30
N LEU A 48 -4.84 -16.04 1.05
CA LEU A 48 -6.19 -15.71 0.63
C LEU A 48 -7.17 -16.88 0.83
N PRO A 49 -8.46 -16.62 1.12
CA PRO A 49 -9.45 -17.68 1.35
C PRO A 49 -9.65 -18.64 0.17
N ASP A 50 -9.45 -18.15 -1.07
CA ASP A 50 -9.47 -18.97 -2.29
C ASP A 50 -8.18 -18.74 -3.10
N PRO A 51 -7.12 -19.51 -2.82
CA PRO A 51 -5.85 -19.41 -3.54
C PRO A 51 -5.97 -19.74 -5.03
N ALA A 52 -6.91 -20.61 -5.43
CA ALA A 52 -7.10 -20.97 -6.82
C ALA A 52 -7.69 -19.80 -7.62
N ARG A 53 -8.69 -19.11 -7.04
CA ARG A 53 -9.25 -17.90 -7.63
C ARG A 53 -8.25 -16.75 -7.66
N ALA A 54 -7.43 -16.61 -6.62
CA ALA A 54 -6.36 -15.62 -6.59
C ALA A 54 -5.33 -15.83 -7.72
N ARG A 55 -4.91 -17.09 -7.98
CA ARG A 55 -4.06 -17.40 -9.15
C ARG A 55 -4.74 -16.99 -10.46
N GLN A 56 -6.01 -17.34 -10.63
CA GLN A 56 -6.75 -16.97 -11.83
C GLN A 56 -6.84 -15.44 -12.00
N ALA A 57 -7.02 -14.69 -10.91
CA ALA A 57 -7.03 -13.24 -10.94
C ALA A 57 -5.69 -12.67 -11.42
N LEU A 58 -4.58 -13.17 -10.88
CA LEU A 58 -3.23 -12.77 -11.30
C LEU A 58 -2.95 -13.15 -12.76
N ASP A 59 -3.37 -14.34 -13.20
CA ASP A 59 -3.21 -14.79 -14.60
C ASP A 59 -4.09 -14.00 -15.60
N ARG A 60 -5.16 -13.36 -15.13
CA ARG A 60 -6.13 -12.62 -15.95
C ARG A 60 -5.90 -11.12 -15.98
N ALA A 61 -5.25 -10.57 -14.95
CA ALA A 61 -4.90 -9.16 -14.94
C ALA A 61 -3.98 -8.84 -16.13
N GLU A 62 -4.25 -7.72 -16.79
CA GLU A 62 -3.46 -7.24 -17.93
C GLU A 62 -2.13 -6.61 -17.50
N PHE A 63 -2.05 -6.14 -16.25
CA PHE A 63 -0.84 -5.56 -15.70
C PHE A 63 -0.71 -5.79 -14.19
N VAL A 64 0.38 -6.42 -13.76
CA VAL A 64 0.64 -6.75 -12.36
C VAL A 64 1.99 -6.17 -11.93
N VAL A 65 1.95 -5.31 -10.91
CA VAL A 65 3.13 -4.78 -10.21
C VAL A 65 3.25 -5.45 -8.85
N SER A 66 4.39 -6.07 -8.57
CA SER A 66 4.68 -6.74 -7.30
C SER A 66 5.74 -5.99 -6.49
N LEU A 67 5.38 -5.56 -5.28
CA LEU A 67 6.29 -5.03 -4.26
C LEU A 67 6.80 -6.17 -3.39
N GLU A 68 8.02 -6.65 -3.64
CA GLU A 68 8.40 -7.98 -3.16
C GLU A 68 9.80 -8.04 -2.53
N GLN A 69 9.97 -8.93 -1.54
CA GLN A 69 11.24 -9.16 -0.86
C GLN A 69 12.00 -10.39 -1.42
N ARG A 70 11.29 -11.37 -1.98
CA ARG A 70 11.82 -12.64 -2.50
C ARG A 70 10.90 -13.19 -3.61
N PRO A 71 11.37 -14.08 -4.51
CA PRO A 71 10.47 -14.74 -5.45
C PRO A 71 9.25 -15.40 -4.76
N SER A 72 8.08 -15.23 -5.38
CA SER A 72 6.76 -15.68 -4.94
C SER A 72 5.85 -16.02 -6.14
N GLU A 73 4.71 -16.69 -5.91
CA GLU A 73 3.70 -16.96 -6.95
C GLU A 73 3.20 -15.67 -7.63
N VAL A 74 3.23 -14.54 -6.92
CA VAL A 74 2.88 -13.23 -7.46
C VAL A 74 3.97 -12.75 -8.42
N THR A 75 5.25 -12.87 -8.06
CA THR A 75 6.35 -12.46 -8.96
C THR A 75 6.42 -13.28 -10.24
N GLU A 76 5.99 -14.54 -10.21
CA GLU A 76 5.93 -15.39 -11.42
C GLU A 76 4.91 -14.88 -12.45
N ARG A 77 3.94 -14.07 -12.00
CA ARG A 77 2.84 -13.51 -12.80
C ARG A 77 2.93 -11.99 -12.95
N ALA A 78 3.96 -11.36 -12.37
CA ALA A 78 4.11 -9.91 -12.37
C ALA A 78 4.81 -9.42 -13.64
N ASP A 79 4.27 -8.38 -14.27
CA ASP A 79 4.94 -7.66 -15.36
C ASP A 79 6.10 -6.81 -14.84
N VAL A 80 5.96 -6.28 -13.62
CA VAL A 80 6.99 -5.48 -12.95
C VAL A 80 7.17 -5.98 -11.52
N VAL A 81 8.41 -6.32 -11.17
CA VAL A 81 8.80 -6.62 -9.79
C VAL A 81 9.66 -5.48 -9.25
N LEU A 82 9.21 -4.84 -8.18
CA LEU A 82 9.90 -3.78 -7.46
C LEU A 82 10.42 -4.33 -6.14
N PRO A 83 11.74 -4.57 -6.01
CA PRO A 83 12.31 -5.06 -4.76
C PRO A 83 12.15 -4.05 -3.63
N VAL A 84 11.62 -4.49 -2.49
CA VAL A 84 11.47 -3.65 -1.29
C VAL A 84 12.26 -4.20 -0.11
N ALA A 85 12.72 -3.30 0.77
CA ALA A 85 13.43 -3.66 1.99
C ALA A 85 12.57 -4.45 2.96
N ALA A 86 13.16 -5.47 3.57
CA ALA A 86 12.55 -6.19 4.67
C ALA A 86 12.43 -5.30 5.90
N VAL A 87 11.53 -5.64 6.83
CA VAL A 87 11.33 -4.89 8.08
C VAL A 87 12.63 -4.73 8.86
N ALA A 88 13.49 -5.74 8.88
CA ALA A 88 14.78 -5.69 9.56
C ALA A 88 15.77 -4.68 8.93
N GLU A 89 15.55 -4.28 7.68
CA GLU A 89 16.46 -3.48 6.86
C GLU A 89 16.00 -2.02 6.70
N LYS A 90 14.82 -1.67 7.22
CA LYS A 90 14.23 -0.33 7.17
C LYS A 90 13.79 0.12 8.55
N SER A 91 13.60 1.42 8.74
CA SER A 91 12.92 1.95 9.93
C SER A 91 11.43 2.09 9.67
N GLY A 92 10.63 2.25 10.73
CA GLY A 92 9.20 2.36 10.59
C GLY A 92 8.46 2.46 11.92
N THR A 93 7.15 2.25 11.86
CA THR A 93 6.27 2.20 13.04
C THR A 93 5.30 1.04 12.89
N PHE A 94 5.17 0.22 13.94
CA PHE A 94 4.06 -0.72 14.06
C PHE A 94 3.00 -0.17 14.99
N LEU A 95 1.73 -0.46 14.68
CA LEU A 95 0.62 -0.29 15.59
C LEU A 95 0.36 -1.64 16.26
N ASN A 96 0.39 -1.69 17.59
CA ASN A 96 0.04 -2.92 18.30
C ASN A 96 -1.48 -3.10 18.41
N TRP A 97 -1.92 -4.25 18.93
CA TRP A 97 -3.34 -4.59 19.12
C TRP A 97 -4.11 -3.63 20.03
N GLU A 98 -3.42 -2.85 20.86
CA GLU A 98 -4.02 -1.83 21.74
C GLU A 98 -4.07 -0.45 21.06
N GLY A 99 -3.72 -0.36 19.77
CA GLY A 99 -3.68 0.90 19.03
C GLY A 99 -2.48 1.79 19.39
N ARG A 100 -1.43 1.25 20.03
CA ARG A 100 -0.24 2.02 20.39
C ARG A 100 0.83 1.93 19.32
N SER A 101 1.29 3.10 18.87
CA SER A 101 2.41 3.23 17.93
C SER A 101 3.74 2.87 18.60
N ARG A 102 4.57 2.07 17.93
CA ARG A 102 5.93 1.71 18.33
C ARG A 102 6.88 1.92 17.17
N MET A 103 7.79 2.88 17.32
CA MET A 103 8.83 3.15 16.33
C MET A 103 9.97 2.14 16.45
N PHE A 104 10.59 1.82 15.32
CA PHE A 104 11.77 0.98 15.26
C PHE A 104 12.75 1.52 14.21
N GLU A 105 14.03 1.22 14.42
CA GLU A 105 15.11 1.52 13.50
C GLU A 105 15.51 0.25 12.73
N ALA A 106 16.21 0.42 11.60
CA ALA A 106 16.76 -0.69 10.85
C ALA A 106 17.75 -1.48 11.73
N ALA A 107 17.50 -2.77 11.89
CA ALA A 107 18.38 -3.67 12.64
C ALA A 107 19.63 -4.05 11.82
N LEU A 108 19.47 -4.18 10.51
CA LEU A 108 20.55 -4.45 9.55
C LEU A 108 20.88 -3.17 8.79
N LYS A 109 22.10 -2.68 8.98
CA LYS A 109 22.61 -1.50 8.27
C LYS A 109 23.15 -1.90 6.91
N PRO A 110 23.16 -0.99 5.91
CA PRO A 110 23.71 -1.28 4.57
C PRO A 110 25.12 -1.87 4.60
N GLU A 111 25.93 -1.44 5.56
CA GLU A 111 27.35 -1.81 5.71
C GLU A 111 27.53 -3.25 6.23
N GLN A 112 26.46 -3.85 6.76
CA GLN A 112 26.42 -5.22 7.27
C GLN A 112 25.88 -6.20 6.23
N MET A 113 25.45 -5.71 5.06
CA MET A 113 24.79 -6.52 4.03
C MET A 113 25.76 -6.87 2.91
N THR A 114 25.65 -8.09 2.39
CA THR A 114 26.42 -8.55 1.22
C THR A 114 25.79 -8.12 -0.11
N ARG A 115 24.57 -7.57 -0.07
CA ARG A 115 23.83 -7.07 -1.23
C ARG A 115 23.50 -5.59 -1.07
N ARG A 116 23.15 -4.94 -2.17
CA ARG A 116 22.58 -3.58 -2.13
C ARG A 116 21.26 -3.58 -1.37
N LEU A 117 21.12 -2.64 -0.44
CA LEU A 117 19.87 -2.40 0.27
C LEU A 117 18.80 -1.93 -0.72
N ALA A 118 17.66 -2.62 -0.72
CA ALA A 118 16.49 -2.22 -1.49
C ALA A 118 15.85 -0.97 -0.85
N PRO A 119 15.15 -0.11 -1.61
CA PRO A 119 14.37 0.97 -1.02
C PRO A 119 13.25 0.41 -0.14
N GLY A 120 12.80 1.18 0.87
CA GLY A 120 11.57 0.87 1.57
C GLY A 120 10.36 0.95 0.62
N ASP A 121 9.33 0.15 0.90
CA ASP A 121 8.00 0.23 0.28
C ASP A 121 7.43 1.66 0.24
N LEU A 122 7.55 2.44 1.31
CA LEU A 122 7.16 3.86 1.31
C LEU A 122 7.84 4.65 0.18
N ARG A 123 9.15 4.46 0.01
CA ARG A 123 9.93 5.18 -1.01
C ARG A 123 9.51 4.74 -2.41
N VAL A 124 9.26 3.45 -2.61
CA VAL A 124 8.77 2.90 -3.87
C VAL A 124 7.38 3.45 -4.20
N LEU A 125 6.46 3.43 -3.24
CA LEU A 125 5.10 3.96 -3.40
C LEU A 125 5.11 5.46 -3.70
N HIS A 126 5.97 6.24 -3.04
CA HIS A 126 6.12 7.66 -3.37
C HIS A 126 6.68 7.86 -4.78
N MET A 127 7.70 7.10 -5.20
CA MET A 127 8.19 7.19 -6.58
C MET A 127 7.13 6.81 -7.62
N LEU A 128 6.31 5.80 -7.32
CA LEU A 128 5.18 5.42 -8.18
C LEU A 128 4.13 6.52 -8.22
N ALA A 129 3.78 7.11 -7.06
CA ALA A 129 2.86 8.22 -6.97
C ALA A 129 3.35 9.41 -7.79
N ASP A 130 4.61 9.82 -7.64
CA ASP A 130 5.21 10.92 -8.41
C ASP A 130 5.20 10.64 -9.92
N ALA A 131 5.42 9.39 -10.33
CA ALA A 131 5.43 9.00 -11.73
C ALA A 131 4.04 9.03 -12.40
N VAL A 132 2.96 8.90 -11.60
CA VAL A 132 1.58 8.91 -12.10
C VAL A 132 0.79 10.16 -11.69
N ALA A 133 1.41 11.06 -10.93
CA ALA A 133 0.74 12.24 -10.42
C ALA A 133 0.48 13.24 -11.54
N GLU A 134 -0.78 13.63 -11.70
CA GLU A 134 -1.19 14.79 -12.48
C GLU A 134 -1.04 16.03 -11.57
N VAL A 135 0.19 16.55 -11.47
CA VAL A 135 0.49 17.72 -10.62
C VAL A 135 0.17 19.00 -11.38
N ASP A 136 -0.65 19.88 -10.80
CA ASP A 136 -0.92 21.18 -11.41
C ASP A 136 0.27 22.15 -11.22
N GLU A 137 0.24 23.28 -11.94
CA GLU A 137 1.27 24.32 -11.89
C GLU A 137 1.48 24.95 -10.49
N THR A 138 0.58 24.68 -9.54
CA THR A 138 0.66 25.12 -8.14
C THR A 138 1.20 24.04 -7.19
N GLY A 139 1.56 22.87 -7.71
CA GLY A 139 2.04 21.73 -6.92
C GLY A 139 0.92 20.92 -6.27
N ARG A 140 -0.35 21.14 -6.64
CA ARG A 140 -1.46 20.35 -6.09
C ARG A 140 -1.49 18.96 -6.69
N GLY A 141 -1.78 17.96 -5.85
CA GLY A 141 -1.75 16.55 -6.20
C GLY A 141 -0.45 15.84 -5.83
N GLU A 142 0.60 16.58 -5.42
CA GLU A 142 1.82 15.97 -4.90
C GLU A 142 1.64 15.56 -3.43
N LEU A 143 1.75 14.25 -3.14
CA LEU A 143 1.71 13.76 -1.75
C LEU A 143 2.98 14.12 -0.96
N ALA A 144 4.11 14.31 -1.65
CA ALA A 144 5.40 14.72 -1.09
C ALA A 144 5.84 13.89 0.14
N LEU A 145 5.83 12.55 0.01
CA LEU A 145 6.19 11.59 1.07
C LEU A 145 7.54 10.87 0.81
N PRO A 146 8.67 11.59 0.67
CA PRO A 146 9.94 11.00 0.24
C PRO A 146 10.59 10.08 1.28
N ASP A 147 10.24 10.23 2.55
CA ASP A 147 10.82 9.51 3.67
C ASP A 147 9.83 9.29 4.83
N ILE A 148 10.25 8.46 5.79
CA ILE A 148 9.44 8.09 6.96
C ILE A 148 9.12 9.29 7.84
N ARG A 149 10.00 10.31 7.90
CA ARG A 149 9.74 11.51 8.71
C ARG A 149 8.63 12.34 8.07
N ALA A 150 8.61 12.46 6.74
CA ALA A 150 7.54 13.11 6.00
C ALA A 150 6.21 12.38 6.19
N ALA A 151 6.20 11.05 6.00
CA ALA A 151 5.01 10.23 6.26
C ALA A 151 4.50 10.36 7.69
N ARG A 152 5.40 10.42 8.69
CA ARG A 152 5.00 10.58 10.08
C ARG A 152 4.39 11.96 10.35
N ARG A 153 5.01 13.03 9.85
CA ARG A 153 4.44 14.39 9.97
C ARG A 153 3.07 14.48 9.32
N GLU A 154 2.86 13.79 8.20
CA GLU A 154 1.58 13.73 7.52
C GLU A 154 0.52 13.04 8.38
N LEU A 155 0.82 11.84 8.90
CA LEU A 155 -0.09 11.11 9.80
C LEU A 155 -0.42 11.93 11.06
N ASP A 156 0.56 12.61 11.65
CA ASP A 156 0.35 13.46 12.81
C ASP A 156 -0.52 14.68 12.48
N ARG A 157 -0.43 15.22 11.26
CA ARG A 157 -1.28 16.33 10.77
C ARG A 157 -2.73 15.88 10.54
N LEU A 158 -2.94 14.69 9.99
CA LEU A 158 -4.26 14.10 9.82
C LEU A 158 -4.91 13.80 11.19
N GLY A 159 -4.10 13.46 12.19
CA GLY A 159 -4.53 13.32 13.58
C GLY A 159 -5.44 12.12 13.82
N GLY A 160 -6.07 12.12 15.01
CA GLY A 160 -7.04 11.12 15.41
C GLY A 160 -8.46 11.52 15.01
N TRP A 161 -9.29 10.53 14.68
CA TRP A 161 -10.71 10.76 14.49
C TRP A 161 -11.46 10.54 15.81
N ASP A 162 -12.06 11.60 16.35
CA ASP A 162 -12.74 11.57 17.66
C ASP A 162 -14.10 10.85 17.63
N ALA A 163 -14.67 10.56 16.45
CA ALA A 163 -15.97 9.90 16.38
C ALA A 163 -15.83 8.37 16.43
N ARG A 164 -16.77 7.72 17.13
CA ARG A 164 -16.81 6.25 17.22
C ARG A 164 -16.99 5.65 15.82
N PRO A 165 -16.11 4.76 15.35
CA PRO A 165 -16.31 4.08 14.08
C PRO A 165 -17.57 3.21 14.15
N SER A 166 -18.30 3.13 13.04
CA SER A 166 -19.40 2.19 12.89
C SER A 166 -18.89 0.76 13.04
N ARG A 167 -19.64 -0.08 13.77
CA ARG A 167 -19.29 -1.50 13.94
C ARG A 167 -19.17 -2.16 12.55
N PRO A 168 -18.10 -2.94 12.27
CA PRO A 168 -18.02 -3.66 11.01
C PRO A 168 -19.22 -4.60 10.87
N ALA A 169 -19.86 -4.58 9.70
CA ALA A 169 -20.92 -5.51 9.36
C ALA A 169 -20.27 -6.85 8.98
N VAL A 170 -20.07 -7.71 9.97
CA VAL A 170 -19.59 -9.09 9.74
C VAL A 170 -20.84 -9.98 9.64
N PRO A 171 -21.11 -10.61 8.48
CA PRO A 171 -22.17 -11.63 8.37
C PRO A 171 -21.90 -12.77 9.35
N PRO A 172 -22.92 -13.39 9.95
CA PRO A 172 -22.73 -14.60 10.75
C PRO A 172 -22.16 -15.74 9.88
N GLU A 173 -21.23 -16.50 10.46
CA GLU A 173 -20.69 -17.75 9.89
C GLU A 173 -21.76 -18.85 9.77
#